data_AF-A0A932DCP5-F1
#
_entry.id   AF-A0A932DCP5-F1
#
_cell.length_a   1.000
_cell.length_b   1.000
_cell.length_c   1.000
_cell.angle_alpha   90.00
_cell.angle_beta   90.00
_cell.angle_gamma   90.00
#
_symmetry.space_group_name_H-M   'P 1'
#
loop_
_entity.id
_entity.type
_entity.pdbx_description
1 polymer ?
#
loop_
_entity_poly.entity_id
_entity_poly.type
_entity_poly.pdbx_seq_one_letter_code
_entity_poly.pdbx_strand_id
1 'polypeptide(L)'
;MSNVIEDCIIEQPDWNTGDQATLLSAQVIRNCFLRGDRVRPDGAAKPTLKIKSLTRQNLVATLETYVAHGRITGDGIVISGVRASNGTDDSQWNGPFKVQSATSTTLTYNLEAAPGSDDTSDAWLDRVTARTVVINKVKWKSDDHKVLEIYTYDPDAQNPQPTSGWPHYRAPGDWVQLTNLSPSSLNGYYKVIDESFCTRTKFRVQWSTTDNAPEPGWTATQAVLLNHHQALSGNSRIVERNRVWHCSNGLYHDTWDIQDRVVRQNYFYDVGTGVVDSIDIAHPSGPFNVKRCVVENNIVELGFRPVAPAWANHGPPVGIGFSGQAYTRDHPGQYLQHNLAIRGNLIRHVGGAVDPRSEPNPNQPKNTVGIGIDSADGIVIENNVVDVEVENTAKRSILVSYSAAIKTLNNTRTDGTPLRAQDWTKPAGSQTEYYNFHFPNLATELEDAILLQLLRKK
;
A
#
# COMPACT_ATOMS: atom_id res chain seq x y z
N MET A 1 31.55 9.06 -5.84
CA MET A 1 31.10 8.00 -4.90
C MET A 1 29.59 7.87 -5.07
N SER A 2 29.08 6.67 -5.25
CA SER A 2 27.64 6.44 -5.34
C SER A 2 27.04 6.45 -3.94
N ASN A 3 26.00 7.27 -3.71
CA ASN A 3 25.28 7.25 -2.45
C ASN A 3 24.35 6.02 -2.45
N VAL A 4 24.60 5.09 -1.53
CA VAL A 4 23.82 3.86 -1.34
C VAL A 4 23.17 3.93 0.04
N ILE A 5 21.86 3.64 0.10
CA ILE A 5 21.13 3.38 1.34
C ILE A 5 20.75 1.90 1.29
N GLU A 6 21.13 1.15 2.32
CA GLU A 6 20.86 -0.27 2.41
C GLU A 6 20.55 -0.75 3.83
N ASP A 7 19.82 -1.86 3.91
CA ASP A 7 19.49 -2.60 5.15
C ASP A 7 18.92 -1.69 6.25
N CYS A 8 18.05 -0.75 5.85
CA CYS A 8 17.56 0.32 6.70
C CYS A 8 16.10 0.08 7.14
N ILE A 9 15.75 0.56 8.34
CA ILE A 9 14.37 0.64 8.81
C ILE A 9 14.02 2.10 8.92
N ILE A 10 12.92 2.50 8.29
CA ILE A 10 12.50 3.89 8.27
C ILE A 10 11.03 3.96 8.61
N GLU A 11 10.77 4.73 9.65
CA GLU A 11 9.44 5.06 10.12
C GLU A 11 9.14 6.51 9.77
N GLN A 12 7.87 6.77 9.45
CA GLN A 12 7.42 8.12 9.25
C GLN A 12 7.45 8.92 10.57
N PRO A 13 7.93 10.18 10.59
CA PRO A 13 7.79 11.03 11.75
C PRO A 13 6.32 11.31 12.08
N ASP A 14 6.09 11.70 13.33
CA ASP A 14 4.77 11.94 13.91
C ASP A 14 3.86 12.84 13.04
N TRP A 15 2.56 12.52 13.00
CA TRP A 15 1.50 13.14 12.20
C TRP A 15 1.27 14.64 12.48
N ASN A 16 1.89 15.19 13.54
CA ASN A 16 1.70 16.56 14.01
C ASN A 16 2.46 17.64 13.23
N THR A 17 3.14 17.29 12.14
CA THR A 17 3.86 18.26 11.32
C THR A 17 3.35 18.19 9.88
N GLY A 18 2.63 19.22 9.44
CA GLY A 18 1.93 19.25 8.16
C GLY A 18 2.79 18.79 6.98
N ASP A 19 2.21 17.99 6.08
CA ASP A 19 2.76 17.50 4.82
C ASP A 19 4.19 16.92 4.87
N GLN A 20 4.65 16.43 6.03
CA GLN A 20 5.99 15.85 6.14
C GLN A 20 6.01 14.44 5.55
N ALA A 21 6.70 14.32 4.41
CA ALA A 21 7.11 13.05 3.85
C ALA A 21 8.50 12.64 4.36
N THR A 22 8.68 11.37 4.70
CA THR A 22 10.05 10.85 4.92
C THR A 22 10.73 10.70 3.57
N LEU A 23 11.84 11.41 3.38
CA LEU A 23 12.55 11.46 2.11
C LEU A 23 13.83 10.61 2.17
N LEU A 24 13.94 9.63 1.26
CA LEU A 24 15.20 8.93 1.00
C LEU A 24 15.72 9.28 -0.39
N SER A 25 16.80 10.04 -0.46
CA SER A 25 17.46 10.36 -1.72
C SER A 25 18.82 9.67 -1.81
N ALA A 26 18.90 8.60 -2.59
CA ALA A 26 20.14 7.88 -2.88
C ALA A 26 20.14 7.33 -4.31
N GLN A 27 21.33 7.06 -4.86
CA GLN A 27 21.42 6.46 -6.20
C GLN A 27 20.92 5.02 -6.19
N VAL A 28 21.19 4.33 -5.08
CA VAL A 28 20.72 2.98 -4.83
C VAL A 28 20.02 2.97 -3.47
N ILE A 29 18.78 2.51 -3.44
CA ILE A 29 18.04 2.19 -2.22
C ILE A 29 17.69 0.71 -2.27
N ARG A 30 18.22 -0.07 -1.34
CA ARG A 30 17.97 -1.52 -1.34
C ARG A 30 17.75 -2.12 0.03
N ASN A 31 16.98 -3.21 0.10
CA ASN A 31 16.73 -3.97 1.33
C ASN A 31 16.20 -3.10 2.51
N CYS A 32 15.59 -1.95 2.23
CA CYS A 32 15.01 -1.12 3.27
C CYS A 32 13.57 -1.53 3.57
N PHE A 33 13.20 -1.44 4.84
CA PHE A 33 11.84 -1.59 5.34
C PHE A 33 11.30 -0.21 5.70
N LEU A 34 10.32 0.27 4.93
CA LEU A 34 9.65 1.54 5.15
C LEU A 34 8.25 1.30 5.64
N ARG A 35 7.84 2.11 6.61
CA ARG A 35 6.51 2.01 7.17
C ARG A 35 5.88 3.36 7.44
N GLY A 36 4.65 3.50 6.96
CA GLY A 36 3.75 4.56 7.34
C GLY A 36 3.16 4.23 8.70
N ASP A 37 3.86 4.59 9.78
CA ASP A 37 3.29 4.50 11.11
C ASP A 37 2.23 5.59 11.23
N ARG A 38 0.95 5.19 11.28
CA ARG A 38 -0.13 6.05 11.82
C ARG A 38 0.13 6.21 13.32
N VAL A 39 1.10 7.05 13.68
CA VAL A 39 1.45 7.36 15.07
C VAL A 39 0.27 8.09 15.71
N ARG A 40 0.08 7.86 17.01
CA ARG A 40 -0.98 8.50 17.80
C ARG A 40 -0.64 9.95 18.12
N PRO A 41 -1.66 10.75 18.44
CA PRO A 41 -1.48 12.08 19.03
C PRO A 41 -0.70 12.20 20.33
N ASP A 42 -0.35 11.09 20.97
CA ASP A 42 0.33 11.09 22.26
C ASP A 42 1.86 11.26 22.16
N GLY A 43 2.42 11.42 20.95
CA GLY A 43 3.83 11.78 20.74
C GLY A 43 4.86 10.73 21.17
N ALA A 44 4.42 9.56 21.64
CA ALA A 44 5.28 8.45 22.02
C ALA A 44 5.31 7.39 20.91
N ALA A 45 5.94 7.74 19.78
CA ALA A 45 6.25 6.76 18.75
C ALA A 45 7.20 5.71 19.36
N LYS A 46 6.73 4.48 19.47
CA LYS A 46 7.54 3.33 19.90
C LYS A 46 7.86 2.53 18.62
N PRO A 47 9.13 2.43 18.22
CA PRO A 47 9.49 1.93 16.91
C PRO A 47 9.09 0.46 16.70
N THR A 48 8.86 0.13 15.44
CA THR A 48 8.92 -1.21 14.87
C THR A 48 10.33 -1.73 15.00
N LEU A 49 10.49 -2.92 15.57
CA LEU A 49 11.79 -3.49 15.89
C LEU A 49 11.94 -4.87 15.29
N LYS A 50 13.13 -5.14 14.75
CA LYS A 50 13.48 -6.50 14.35
C LYS A 50 13.49 -7.42 15.57
N ILE A 51 12.84 -8.57 15.44
CA ILE A 51 12.85 -9.61 16.46
C ILE A 51 14.18 -10.36 16.33
N LYS A 52 14.89 -10.47 17.45
CA LYS A 52 16.12 -11.25 17.57
C LYS A 52 15.82 -12.72 17.72
N SER A 53 14.86 -13.06 18.58
CA SER A 53 14.41 -14.43 18.77
C SER A 53 12.98 -14.48 19.30
N LEU A 54 12.32 -15.58 19.01
CA LEU A 54 11.00 -15.90 19.52
C LEU A 54 11.09 -17.31 20.13
N THR A 55 10.63 -17.46 21.37
CA THR A 55 10.60 -18.77 22.04
C THR A 55 9.25 -18.95 22.70
N ARG A 56 8.87 -20.19 23.03
CA ARG A 56 7.63 -20.45 23.78
C ARG A 56 7.81 -21.45 24.88
N GLN A 57 7.02 -21.27 25.92
CA GLN A 57 6.75 -22.27 26.95
C GLN A 57 5.23 -22.41 27.09
N ASN A 58 4.69 -23.57 26.70
CA ASN A 58 3.25 -23.77 26.53
C ASN A 58 2.65 -22.77 25.53
N LEU A 59 1.69 -21.96 25.97
CA LEU A 59 1.05 -20.88 25.20
C LEU A 59 1.61 -19.50 25.56
N VAL A 60 2.73 -19.41 26.29
CA VAL A 60 3.39 -18.14 26.56
C VAL A 60 4.56 -18.01 25.61
N ALA A 61 4.48 -17.02 24.74
CA ALA A 61 5.56 -16.58 23.87
C ALA A 61 6.48 -15.61 24.62
N THR A 62 7.78 -15.75 24.39
CA THR A 62 8.82 -14.81 24.83
C THR A 62 9.52 -14.28 23.58
N LEU A 63 9.51 -12.97 23.43
CA LEU A 63 10.10 -12.24 22.31
C LEU A 63 11.28 -11.44 22.81
N GLU A 64 12.41 -11.54 22.12
CA GLU A 64 13.58 -10.68 22.32
C GLU A 64 13.78 -9.77 21.10
N THR A 65 14.02 -8.48 21.31
CA THR A 65 14.39 -7.51 20.27
C THR A 65 15.88 -7.15 20.32
N TYR A 66 16.44 -6.69 19.21
CA TYR A 66 17.85 -6.23 19.15
C TYR A 66 18.12 -4.94 19.96
N VAL A 67 17.10 -4.09 20.13
CA VAL A 67 17.18 -2.82 20.85
C VAL A 67 15.98 -2.66 21.79
N ALA A 68 16.03 -1.66 22.67
CA ALA A 68 14.96 -1.43 23.63
C ALA A 68 13.63 -1.09 22.95
N HIS A 69 12.55 -1.81 23.30
CA HIS A 69 11.26 -1.73 22.62
C HIS A 69 10.28 -0.70 23.19
N GLY A 70 10.55 -0.17 24.37
CA GLY A 70 9.69 0.82 25.04
C GLY A 70 8.28 0.31 25.40
N ARG A 71 7.92 -0.93 25.06
CA ARG A 71 6.67 -1.59 25.44
C ARG A 71 6.58 -1.82 26.96
N ILE A 72 5.37 -1.72 27.49
CA ILE A 72 5.03 -2.02 28.89
C ILE A 72 3.94 -3.09 28.97
N THR A 73 3.77 -3.72 30.14
CA THR A 73 2.65 -4.62 30.39
C THR A 73 1.33 -3.95 30.06
N GLY A 74 0.48 -4.66 29.32
CA GLY A 74 -0.81 -4.19 28.86
C GLY A 74 -0.80 -3.57 27.47
N ASP A 75 0.37 -3.21 26.92
CA ASP A 75 0.47 -2.71 25.55
C ASP A 75 -0.06 -3.73 24.54
N GLY A 76 -0.76 -3.24 23.52
CA GLY A 76 -1.03 -4.00 22.31
C GLY A 76 0.17 -3.98 21.36
N ILE A 77 0.64 -5.16 20.97
CA ILE A 77 1.73 -5.36 20.00
C ILE A 77 1.23 -6.15 18.80
N VAL A 78 1.90 -6.04 17.66
CA VAL A 78 1.75 -6.91 16.48
C VAL A 78 3.08 -7.60 16.23
N ILE A 79 3.04 -8.89 16.00
CA ILE A 79 4.14 -9.69 15.47
C ILE A 79 3.84 -9.95 14.00
N SER A 80 4.83 -9.75 13.14
CA SER A 80 4.69 -10.03 11.70
C SER A 80 5.95 -10.67 11.14
N GLY A 81 5.83 -11.35 10.00
CA GLY A 81 6.96 -11.92 9.27
C GLY A 81 7.54 -13.21 9.85
N VAL A 82 6.92 -13.81 10.87
CA VAL A 82 7.30 -15.15 11.35
C VAL A 82 6.80 -16.18 10.35
N ARG A 83 7.68 -17.05 9.86
CA ARG A 83 7.30 -18.11 8.91
C ARG A 83 7.33 -19.47 9.58
N ALA A 84 6.42 -20.33 9.18
CA ALA A 84 6.48 -21.75 9.48
C ALA A 84 7.57 -22.42 8.62
N SER A 85 7.98 -23.65 8.96
CA SER A 85 9.04 -24.38 8.23
C SER A 85 8.73 -24.67 6.76
N ASN A 86 7.47 -24.59 6.36
CA ASN A 86 7.03 -24.69 4.96
C ASN A 86 7.13 -23.35 4.19
N GLY A 87 7.62 -22.29 4.83
CA GLY A 87 7.76 -20.95 4.25
C GLY A 87 6.48 -20.10 4.22
N THR A 88 5.35 -20.60 4.73
CA THR A 88 4.11 -19.81 4.85
C THR A 88 4.11 -19.00 6.14
N ASP A 89 3.34 -17.90 6.18
CA ASP A 89 3.17 -17.13 7.40
C ASP A 89 2.56 -18.00 8.52
N ASP A 90 3.20 -17.99 9.70
CA ASP A 90 2.70 -18.72 10.87
C ASP A 90 1.64 -17.87 11.58
N SER A 91 0.37 -18.24 11.47
CA SER A 91 -0.75 -17.45 12.01
C SER A 91 -0.88 -17.53 13.53
N GLN A 92 -0.17 -18.44 14.18
CA GLN A 92 -0.13 -18.58 15.62
C GLN A 92 0.89 -17.61 16.22
N TRP A 93 2.05 -17.44 15.57
CA TRP A 93 3.06 -16.45 15.94
C TRP A 93 2.73 -15.04 15.49
N ASN A 94 2.24 -14.89 14.26
CA ASN A 94 1.90 -13.60 13.70
C ASN A 94 0.54 -13.12 14.15
N GLY A 95 0.38 -11.81 14.08
CA GLY A 95 -0.78 -11.12 14.57
C GLY A 95 -0.47 -10.45 15.91
N PRO A 96 -1.50 -9.97 16.59
CA PRO A 96 -1.30 -9.16 17.76
C PRO A 96 -1.68 -9.86 19.02
N PHE A 97 -1.08 -9.29 20.05
CA PHE A 97 -1.08 -9.82 21.36
C PHE A 97 -1.04 -8.68 22.36
N LYS A 98 -1.45 -9.00 23.56
CA LYS A 98 -1.31 -8.11 24.71
C LYS A 98 -0.03 -8.50 25.43
N VAL A 99 0.83 -7.52 25.69
CA VAL A 99 2.05 -7.71 26.47
C VAL A 99 1.67 -8.10 27.91
N GLN A 100 2.12 -9.26 28.36
CA GLN A 100 1.92 -9.73 29.74
C GLN A 100 3.02 -9.22 30.66
N SER A 101 4.27 -9.31 30.22
CA SER A 101 5.42 -8.77 30.92
C SER A 101 6.37 -8.15 29.91
N ALA A 102 7.10 -7.12 30.33
CA ALA A 102 8.06 -6.41 29.49
C ALA A 102 9.26 -5.97 30.33
N THR A 103 10.43 -6.14 29.75
CA THR A 103 11.70 -5.50 30.16
C THR A 103 12.06 -4.46 29.10
N SER A 104 13.33 -4.04 29.00
CA SER A 104 13.73 -3.15 27.91
C SER A 104 13.75 -3.87 26.55
N THR A 105 14.19 -5.13 26.49
CA THR A 105 14.43 -5.87 25.23
C THR A 105 13.68 -7.19 25.14
N THR A 106 13.03 -7.62 26.20
CA THR A 106 12.26 -8.87 26.23
C THR A 106 10.84 -8.60 26.67
N LEU A 107 9.86 -9.20 25.98
CA LEU A 107 8.47 -9.18 26.40
C LEU A 107 7.83 -10.57 26.28
N THR A 108 6.74 -10.79 26.99
CA THR A 108 5.94 -12.01 26.88
C THR A 108 4.51 -11.73 26.47
N TYR A 109 3.88 -12.69 25.80
CA TYR A 109 2.49 -12.62 25.40
C TYR A 109 1.86 -14.02 25.26
N ASN A 110 0.53 -14.10 25.28
CA ASN A 110 -0.19 -15.37 25.12
C ASN A 110 -0.48 -15.68 23.65
N LEU A 111 -0.20 -16.92 23.25
CA LEU A 111 -0.62 -17.53 21.99
C LEU A 111 -1.99 -18.19 22.15
N GLU A 112 -2.80 -18.20 21.09
CA GLU A 112 -4.10 -18.88 21.11
C GLU A 112 -3.97 -20.40 20.91
N ALA A 113 -2.94 -20.82 20.18
CA ALA A 113 -2.60 -22.22 19.92
C ALA A 113 -1.08 -22.37 19.86
N ALA A 114 -0.60 -23.60 20.04
CA ALA A 114 0.82 -23.90 19.92
C ALA A 114 1.28 -23.75 18.45
N PRO A 115 2.23 -22.86 18.14
CA PRO A 115 2.79 -22.72 16.81
C PRO A 115 3.70 -23.90 16.44
N GLY A 116 3.97 -24.02 15.14
CA GLY A 116 4.94 -24.96 14.59
C GLY A 116 6.39 -24.56 14.89
N SER A 117 7.33 -25.12 14.13
CA SER A 117 8.73 -24.66 14.13
C SER A 117 8.84 -23.24 13.58
N ASP A 118 9.68 -22.43 14.20
CA ASP A 118 9.82 -20.99 14.01
C ASP A 118 10.97 -20.63 13.05
N ASP A 119 10.66 -19.83 12.03
CA ASP A 119 11.65 -19.03 11.30
C ASP A 119 11.40 -17.55 11.61
N THR A 120 12.32 -16.94 12.37
CA THR A 120 12.27 -15.53 12.78
C THR A 120 13.20 -14.63 11.97
N SER A 121 13.82 -15.12 10.90
CA SER A 121 14.84 -14.36 10.13
C SER A 121 14.32 -13.00 9.64
N ASP A 122 13.02 -12.94 9.38
CA ASP A 122 12.26 -11.78 8.91
C ASP A 122 11.14 -11.35 9.87
N ALA A 123 11.23 -11.67 11.16
CA ALA A 123 10.20 -11.35 12.14
C ALA A 123 10.34 -9.94 12.73
N TRP A 124 9.22 -9.25 12.94
CA TRP A 124 9.15 -7.87 13.41
C TRP A 124 8.18 -7.72 14.57
N LEU A 125 8.61 -7.00 15.61
CA LEU A 125 7.79 -6.51 16.72
C LEU A 125 7.30 -5.13 16.37
N ASP A 126 6.01 -4.97 16.48
CA ASP A 126 5.34 -3.80 15.98
C ASP A 126 4.26 -3.35 16.97
N ARG A 127 3.75 -2.13 16.81
CA ARG A 127 2.49 -1.71 17.41
C ARG A 127 1.35 -2.16 16.48
N VAL A 128 0.16 -2.34 17.03
CA VAL A 128 -1.07 -2.39 16.23
C VAL A 128 -1.20 -1.05 15.50
N THR A 129 -0.71 -0.96 14.27
CA THR A 129 -1.01 0.19 13.42
C THR A 129 -2.48 0.22 13.13
N ALA A 130 -3.00 1.42 12.87
CA ALA A 130 -4.37 1.61 12.49
C ALA A 130 -4.65 1.09 11.08
N ARG A 131 -4.66 -0.24 10.91
CA ARG A 131 -5.14 -0.88 9.70
C ARG A 131 -6.62 -0.57 9.50
N THR A 132 -7.00 -0.37 8.26
CA THR A 132 -8.41 -0.36 7.88
C THR A 132 -8.94 -1.78 7.95
N VAL A 133 -10.09 -1.97 8.57
CA VAL A 133 -10.78 -3.24 8.68
C VAL A 133 -12.21 -3.04 8.20
N VAL A 134 -12.71 -4.00 7.44
CA VAL A 134 -14.12 -4.00 7.04
C VAL A 134 -14.98 -4.20 8.29
N ILE A 135 -15.99 -3.35 8.44
CA ILE A 135 -17.00 -3.48 9.49
C ILE A 135 -18.17 -4.24 8.88
N ASN A 136 -18.42 -5.46 9.35
CA ASN A 136 -19.52 -6.29 8.85
C ASN A 136 -20.84 -5.96 9.54
N LYS A 137 -20.77 -5.59 10.83
CA LYS A 137 -21.97 -5.37 11.64
C LYS A 137 -21.70 -4.30 12.70
N VAL A 138 -22.67 -3.43 12.87
CA VAL A 138 -22.72 -2.43 13.93
C VAL A 138 -24.05 -2.59 14.62
N LYS A 139 -24.05 -2.64 15.95
CA LYS A 139 -25.29 -2.67 16.74
C LYS A 139 -25.15 -1.82 17.99
N TRP A 140 -26.27 -1.32 18.46
CA TRP A 140 -26.34 -0.67 19.75
C TRP A 140 -26.30 -1.71 20.88
N LYS A 141 -25.53 -1.43 21.94
CA LYS A 141 -25.49 -2.28 23.14
C LYS A 141 -26.80 -2.23 23.92
N SER A 142 -27.44 -1.06 23.95
CA SER A 142 -28.64 -0.74 24.73
C SER A 142 -29.47 0.36 24.06
N ASP A 143 -30.73 0.47 24.47
CA ASP A 143 -31.71 1.44 23.95
C ASP A 143 -31.32 2.91 24.18
N ASP A 144 -30.33 3.16 25.05
CA ASP A 144 -29.84 4.52 25.32
C ASP A 144 -28.92 5.08 24.22
N HIS A 145 -28.55 4.26 23.22
CA HIS A 145 -27.74 4.66 22.06
C HIS A 145 -26.43 5.37 22.45
N LYS A 146 -25.79 4.95 23.54
CA LYS A 146 -24.50 5.50 23.98
C LYS A 146 -23.30 4.65 23.59
N VAL A 147 -23.50 3.37 23.28
CA VAL A 147 -22.42 2.42 23.01
C VAL A 147 -22.71 1.62 21.76
N LEU A 148 -21.81 1.73 20.78
CA LEU A 148 -21.81 0.89 19.59
C LEU A 148 -20.94 -0.33 19.83
N GLU A 149 -21.46 -1.49 19.46
CA GLU A 149 -20.69 -2.72 19.28
C GLU A 149 -20.35 -2.86 17.80
N ILE A 150 -19.06 -2.83 17.50
CA ILE A 150 -18.51 -2.95 16.16
C ILE A 150 -17.98 -4.36 15.98
N TYR A 151 -18.35 -4.99 14.87
CA TYR A 151 -17.95 -6.34 14.50
C TYR A 151 -17.26 -6.30 13.13
N THR A 152 -16.00 -6.75 13.09
CA THR A 152 -15.25 -6.93 11.84
C THR A 152 -15.27 -8.37 11.35
N TYR A 153 -16.02 -9.23 12.04
CA TYR A 153 -16.43 -10.57 11.65
C TYR A 153 -17.88 -10.72 12.11
N ASP A 154 -18.79 -11.24 11.26
CA ASP A 154 -20.16 -11.52 11.71
C ASP A 154 -20.23 -12.97 12.22
N PRO A 155 -20.29 -13.19 13.55
CA PRO A 155 -20.37 -14.54 14.09
C PRO A 155 -21.70 -15.23 13.79
N ASP A 156 -22.73 -14.46 13.40
CA ASP A 156 -24.09 -14.97 13.18
C ASP A 156 -24.38 -15.25 11.70
N ALA A 157 -23.44 -14.96 10.79
CA ALA A 157 -23.62 -15.21 9.37
C ALA A 157 -23.73 -16.72 9.11
N GLN A 158 -24.83 -17.16 8.49
CA GLN A 158 -25.06 -18.57 8.14
C GLN A 158 -24.01 -19.15 7.17
N ASN A 159 -23.20 -18.29 6.54
CA ASN A 159 -22.10 -18.68 5.68
C ASN A 159 -20.94 -17.66 5.83
N PRO A 160 -20.07 -17.82 6.85
CA PRO A 160 -18.98 -16.89 7.07
C PRO A 160 -18.03 -16.96 5.88
N GLN A 161 -17.98 -15.89 5.07
CA GLN A 161 -17.01 -15.78 4.00
C GLN A 161 -15.60 -15.84 4.61
N PRO A 162 -14.69 -16.73 4.15
CA PRO A 162 -13.36 -16.89 4.73
C PRO A 162 -12.52 -15.61 4.77
N THR A 163 -12.88 -14.63 3.95
CA THR A 163 -12.20 -13.34 3.80
C THR A 163 -12.78 -12.23 4.68
N SER A 164 -13.89 -12.44 5.39
CA SER A 164 -14.62 -11.34 6.05
C SER A 164 -14.30 -11.13 7.53
N GLY A 165 -13.30 -11.81 8.09
CA GLY A 165 -13.04 -11.80 9.54
C GLY A 165 -11.82 -11.02 9.98
N TRP A 166 -11.39 -10.00 9.22
CA TRP A 166 -10.13 -9.32 9.48
C TRP A 166 -10.13 -8.73 10.91
N PRO A 167 -9.27 -9.25 11.79
CA PRO A 167 -9.27 -8.79 13.17
C PRO A 167 -8.78 -7.33 13.36
N HIS A 168 -9.46 -6.50 14.14
CA HIS A 168 -9.22 -5.04 14.24
C HIS A 168 -8.24 -4.64 15.34
N TYR A 169 -8.09 -5.51 16.35
CA TYR A 169 -7.04 -5.45 17.37
C TYR A 169 -6.96 -4.13 18.15
N ARG A 170 -8.12 -3.48 18.31
CA ARG A 170 -8.28 -2.22 19.04
C ARG A 170 -8.38 -2.52 20.53
N ALA A 171 -7.58 -1.83 21.32
CA ALA A 171 -7.64 -1.88 22.78
C ALA A 171 -8.47 -0.72 23.34
N PRO A 172 -9.03 -0.83 24.56
CA PRO A 172 -9.61 0.31 25.26
C PRO A 172 -8.63 1.47 25.35
N GLY A 173 -9.12 2.67 25.11
CA GLY A 173 -8.32 3.89 25.01
C GLY A 173 -7.90 4.25 23.58
N ASP A 174 -7.94 3.29 22.65
CA ASP A 174 -7.62 3.51 21.25
C ASP A 174 -8.67 4.40 20.58
N TRP A 175 -8.22 5.28 19.70
CA TRP A 175 -9.11 5.98 18.78
C TRP A 175 -9.30 5.16 17.51
N VAL A 176 -10.53 5.09 17.04
CA VAL A 176 -10.90 4.51 15.76
C VAL A 176 -11.64 5.54 14.91
N GLN A 177 -11.47 5.44 13.60
CA GLN A 177 -12.34 6.12 12.64
C GLN A 177 -13.32 5.09 12.09
N LEU A 178 -14.61 5.39 12.17
CA LEU A 178 -15.65 4.64 11.47
C LEU A 178 -16.04 5.42 10.22
N THR A 179 -16.07 4.77 9.07
CA THR A 179 -16.39 5.38 7.77
C THR A 179 -17.32 4.49 6.96
N ASN A 180 -18.09 5.07 6.04
CA ASN A 180 -19.01 4.36 5.14
C ASN A 180 -20.09 3.53 5.85
N LEU A 181 -20.46 3.90 7.08
CA LEU A 181 -21.60 3.33 7.79
C LEU A 181 -22.90 4.05 7.41
N SER A 182 -24.01 3.30 7.50
CA SER A 182 -25.38 3.80 7.36
C SER A 182 -26.16 3.55 8.66
N PRO A 183 -26.83 4.56 9.25
CA PRO A 183 -26.89 5.96 8.80
C PRO A 183 -25.52 6.66 8.88
N SER A 184 -25.29 7.68 8.04
CA SER A 184 -24.01 8.39 7.97
C SER A 184 -23.59 9.10 9.26
N SER A 185 -24.52 9.29 10.20
CA SER A 185 -24.27 9.80 11.56
C SER A 185 -23.44 8.86 12.43
N LEU A 186 -23.28 7.61 12.03
CA LEU A 186 -22.36 6.63 12.63
C LEU A 186 -20.89 6.85 12.24
N ASN A 187 -20.63 7.67 11.23
CA ASN A 187 -19.27 7.93 10.77
C ASN A 187 -18.63 9.00 11.67
N GLY A 188 -17.42 8.75 12.14
CA GLY A 188 -16.75 9.64 13.07
C GLY A 188 -15.57 8.99 13.78
N TYR A 189 -15.01 9.74 14.73
CA TYR A 189 -13.95 9.26 15.61
C TYR A 189 -14.53 8.83 16.94
N TYR A 190 -14.15 7.64 17.37
CA TYR A 190 -14.63 7.12 18.63
C TYR A 190 -13.50 6.48 19.41
N LYS A 191 -13.58 6.62 20.74
CA LYS A 191 -12.66 5.95 21.65
C LYS A 191 -13.21 4.57 21.96
N VAL A 192 -12.35 3.56 21.91
CA VAL A 192 -12.68 2.21 22.36
C VAL A 192 -12.73 2.21 23.88
N ILE A 193 -13.78 1.64 24.48
CA ILE A 193 -14.06 1.85 25.91
C ILE A 193 -14.07 0.60 26.80
N ASP A 194 -14.19 -0.61 26.24
CA ASP A 194 -14.53 -1.81 27.04
C ASP A 194 -13.59 -2.98 26.77
N GLU A 195 -12.73 -3.28 27.74
CA GLU A 195 -11.74 -4.35 27.65
C GLU A 195 -12.36 -5.74 27.57
N SER A 196 -13.44 -5.96 28.31
CA SER A 196 -14.09 -7.26 28.41
C SER A 196 -14.76 -7.69 27.11
N PHE A 197 -15.08 -6.73 26.24
CA PHE A 197 -15.72 -6.95 24.96
C PHE A 197 -14.74 -6.92 23.78
N CYS A 198 -13.61 -6.23 23.92
CA CYS A 198 -12.61 -6.14 22.87
C CYS A 198 -11.95 -7.49 22.64
N THR A 199 -12.27 -8.12 21.51
CA THR A 199 -11.61 -9.32 21.02
C THR A 199 -10.87 -9.01 19.73
N ARG A 200 -10.36 -10.04 19.04
CA ARG A 200 -9.78 -9.88 17.71
C ARG A 200 -10.78 -9.29 16.71
N THR A 201 -12.08 -9.59 16.83
CA THR A 201 -13.08 -9.31 15.78
C THR A 201 -14.28 -8.47 16.22
N LYS A 202 -14.33 -8.03 17.48
CA LYS A 202 -15.32 -7.06 17.94
C LYS A 202 -14.77 -6.12 19.01
N PHE A 203 -15.32 -4.91 19.07
CA PHE A 203 -14.98 -3.91 20.09
C PHE A 203 -16.18 -2.98 20.36
N ARG A 204 -16.10 -2.21 21.45
CA ARG A 204 -17.11 -1.22 21.82
C ARG A 204 -16.55 0.19 21.75
N VAL A 205 -17.35 1.10 21.23
CA VAL A 205 -17.03 2.53 21.25
C VAL A 205 -18.15 3.34 21.88
N GLN A 206 -17.80 4.44 22.55
CA GLN A 206 -18.78 5.36 23.09
C GLN A 206 -19.24 6.32 22.00
N TRP A 207 -20.53 6.26 21.64
CA TRP A 207 -21.16 7.28 20.81
C TRP A 207 -21.44 8.49 21.72
N SER A 208 -20.93 9.65 21.35
CA SER A 208 -21.33 10.93 21.94
C SER A 208 -21.59 11.93 20.83
N THR A 209 -22.74 12.61 20.84
CA THR A 209 -23.03 13.71 19.91
C THR A 209 -22.38 15.03 20.35
N THR A 210 -21.94 15.10 21.61
CA THR A 210 -21.36 16.30 22.23
C THR A 210 -19.87 16.18 22.54
N ASP A 211 -19.35 14.96 22.69
CA ASP A 211 -17.90 14.67 22.87
C ASP A 211 -17.28 14.11 21.58
N ASN A 212 -17.72 14.61 20.42
CA ASN A 212 -16.90 14.47 19.23
C ASN A 212 -15.58 15.16 19.55
N ALA A 213 -14.57 14.36 19.94
CA ALA A 213 -13.23 14.87 20.07
C ALA A 213 -12.92 15.62 18.77
N PRO A 214 -12.29 16.82 18.86
CA PRO A 214 -11.93 17.56 17.68
C PRO A 214 -11.28 16.59 16.71
N GLU A 215 -11.82 16.54 15.48
CA GLU A 215 -11.26 15.76 14.38
C GLU A 215 -9.74 15.91 14.49
N PRO A 216 -8.97 14.82 14.74
CA PRO A 216 -7.53 14.93 14.76
C PRO A 216 -7.18 15.59 13.43
N GLY A 217 -6.66 16.82 13.45
CA GLY A 217 -6.55 17.62 12.24
C GLY A 217 -5.79 16.84 11.19
N TRP A 218 -6.48 16.39 10.14
CA TRP A 218 -5.84 15.58 9.12
C TRP A 218 -4.95 16.48 8.28
N THR A 219 -3.65 16.27 8.40
CA THR A 219 -2.74 16.53 7.29
C THR A 219 -2.37 15.16 6.72
N ALA A 220 -2.52 14.99 5.40
CA ALA A 220 -2.29 13.70 4.76
C ALA A 220 -0.80 13.37 4.84
N THR A 221 -0.40 12.56 5.81
CA THR A 221 1.00 12.18 5.97
C THR A 221 1.33 11.11 4.92
N GLN A 222 2.29 11.43 4.04
CA GLN A 222 2.75 10.53 2.99
C GLN A 222 4.09 9.91 3.42
N ALA A 223 4.09 8.67 3.91
CA ALA A 223 5.32 7.87 3.86
C ALA A 223 5.50 7.46 2.40
N VAL A 224 6.64 7.78 1.84
CA VAL A 224 6.90 7.53 0.43
C VAL A 224 8.38 7.24 0.26
N LEU A 225 8.74 6.17 -0.46
CA LEU A 225 10.04 6.11 -1.11
C LEU A 225 10.05 7.19 -2.19
N LEU A 226 10.35 8.42 -1.81
CA LEU A 226 10.50 9.50 -2.77
C LEU A 226 11.86 9.36 -3.39
N ASN A 227 11.91 9.06 -4.69
CA ASN A 227 13.15 9.25 -5.43
C ASN A 227 13.48 10.74 -5.61
N HIS A 228 12.53 11.63 -5.28
CA HIS A 228 12.70 13.07 -5.16
C HIS A 228 11.40 13.71 -4.67
N HIS A 229 11.46 14.66 -3.75
CA HIS A 229 10.38 15.65 -3.57
C HIS A 229 10.95 17.01 -3.94
N GLN A 230 10.31 17.68 -4.89
CA GLN A 230 10.50 19.07 -5.26
C GLN A 230 11.98 19.49 -5.41
N ALA A 231 12.52 19.38 -6.64
CA ALA A 231 13.55 20.27 -7.21
C ALA A 231 14.84 19.67 -7.79
N LEU A 232 15.11 18.35 -7.75
CA LEU A 232 16.33 17.83 -8.41
C LEU A 232 16.03 16.75 -9.44
N SER A 233 16.55 17.01 -10.64
CA SER A 233 16.70 16.03 -11.70
C SER A 233 17.71 14.97 -11.29
N GLY A 234 17.53 13.74 -11.78
CA GLY A 234 18.39 12.62 -11.43
C GLY A 234 18.57 11.62 -12.56
N ASN A 235 19.81 11.14 -12.74
CA ASN A 235 20.11 10.03 -13.63
C ASN A 235 20.45 8.78 -12.79
N SER A 236 20.17 7.60 -13.34
CA SER A 236 20.68 6.30 -12.87
C SER A 236 20.29 5.96 -11.44
N ARG A 237 19.01 5.64 -11.22
CA ARG A 237 18.46 5.30 -9.90
C ARG A 237 18.00 3.85 -9.84
N ILE A 238 18.39 3.14 -8.79
CA ILE A 238 17.94 1.76 -8.53
C ILE A 238 17.22 1.72 -7.18
N VAL A 239 15.97 1.28 -7.20
CA VAL A 239 15.18 1.01 -5.99
C VAL A 239 14.82 -0.47 -6.02
N GLU A 240 15.47 -1.28 -5.20
CA GLU A 240 15.29 -2.73 -5.26
C GLU A 240 15.15 -3.43 -3.92
N ARG A 241 14.36 -4.51 -3.87
CA ARG A 241 14.25 -5.37 -2.66
C ARG A 241 13.79 -4.63 -1.39
N ASN A 242 13.11 -3.50 -1.55
CA ASN A 242 12.54 -2.78 -0.43
C ASN A 242 11.16 -3.33 -0.08
N ARG A 243 10.75 -3.13 1.17
CA ARG A 243 9.40 -3.42 1.66
C ARG A 243 8.78 -2.12 2.13
N VAL A 244 7.61 -1.76 1.63
CA VAL A 244 6.92 -0.51 1.96
C VAL A 244 5.51 -0.80 2.42
N TRP A 245 5.22 -0.56 3.69
CA TRP A 245 3.99 -1.04 4.34
C TRP A 245 3.13 0.12 4.86
N HIS A 246 1.83 0.05 4.62
CA HIS A 246 0.83 0.97 5.17
C HIS A 246 1.08 2.45 4.80
N CYS A 247 1.72 2.68 3.65
CA CYS A 247 2.08 4.00 3.17
C CYS A 247 1.01 4.55 2.23
N SER A 248 0.85 5.87 2.19
CA SER A 248 0.01 6.48 1.15
C SER A 248 0.55 6.13 -0.23
N ASN A 249 1.84 6.35 -0.48
CA ASN A 249 2.51 6.00 -1.73
C ASN A 249 3.70 5.08 -1.44
N GLY A 250 3.96 4.11 -2.32
CA GLY A 250 5.08 3.20 -2.24
C GLY A 250 6.35 3.91 -2.67
N LEU A 251 6.52 4.06 -3.99
CA LEU A 251 7.50 4.93 -4.63
C LEU A 251 6.76 6.09 -5.31
N TYR A 252 7.21 7.33 -5.09
CA TYR A 252 6.67 8.50 -5.78
C TYR A 252 7.79 9.36 -6.33
N HIS A 253 7.49 10.07 -7.40
CA HIS A 253 8.36 11.07 -7.99
C HIS A 253 7.49 12.15 -8.65
N ASP A 254 7.86 13.41 -8.40
CA ASP A 254 7.04 14.60 -8.70
C ASP A 254 7.82 15.64 -9.52
N THR A 255 7.17 16.21 -10.54
CA THR A 255 7.49 17.48 -11.25
C THR A 255 8.86 17.61 -11.95
N TRP A 256 9.82 16.68 -11.83
CA TRP A 256 11.18 16.84 -12.39
C TRP A 256 11.62 15.74 -13.36
N ASP A 257 12.71 16.01 -14.09
CA ASP A 257 13.33 15.05 -15.02
C ASP A 257 13.97 13.86 -14.29
N ILE A 258 13.66 12.65 -14.72
CA ILE A 258 14.38 11.45 -14.29
C ILE A 258 14.76 10.60 -15.49
N GLN A 259 16.00 10.12 -15.52
CA GLN A 259 16.46 9.20 -16.54
C GLN A 259 17.12 7.96 -15.93
N ASP A 260 17.02 6.84 -16.64
CA ASP A 260 17.70 5.59 -16.26
C ASP A 260 17.26 5.09 -14.87
N ARG A 261 15.96 4.89 -14.67
CA ARG A 261 15.42 4.39 -13.39
C ARG A 261 15.08 2.91 -13.48
N VAL A 262 15.45 2.15 -12.46
CA VAL A 262 15.03 0.77 -12.26
C VAL A 262 14.37 0.63 -10.89
N VAL A 263 13.15 0.10 -10.88
CA VAL A 263 12.38 -0.22 -9.68
C VAL A 263 12.07 -1.70 -9.73
N ARG A 264 12.70 -2.51 -8.88
CA ARG A 264 12.56 -3.97 -9.00
C ARG A 264 12.53 -4.76 -7.71
N GLN A 265 11.85 -5.90 -7.71
CA GLN A 265 11.85 -6.83 -6.58
C GLN A 265 11.39 -6.17 -5.26
N ASN A 266 10.64 -5.07 -5.32
CA ASN A 266 10.09 -4.43 -4.12
C ASN A 266 8.75 -5.05 -3.75
N TYR A 267 8.38 -4.96 -2.48
CA TYR A 267 7.09 -5.38 -1.96
C TYR A 267 6.37 -4.19 -1.32
N PHE A 268 5.32 -3.71 -1.96
CA PHE A 268 4.46 -2.65 -1.47
C PHE A 268 3.18 -3.27 -0.91
N TYR A 269 2.93 -3.10 0.39
CA TYR A 269 1.81 -3.74 1.09
C TYR A 269 0.89 -2.69 1.72
N ASP A 270 -0.42 -2.83 1.47
CA ASP A 270 -1.44 -1.90 1.96
C ASP A 270 -1.11 -0.44 1.60
N VAL A 271 -0.61 -0.24 0.38
CA VAL A 271 -0.28 1.10 -0.12
C VAL A 271 -1.43 1.67 -0.93
N GLY A 272 -1.64 2.98 -0.85
CA GLY A 272 -2.59 3.61 -1.76
C GLY A 272 -2.10 3.64 -3.20
N THR A 273 -0.79 3.75 -3.37
CA THR A 273 -0.14 3.79 -4.68
C THR A 273 1.13 2.95 -4.63
N GLY A 274 1.40 2.06 -5.59
CA GLY A 274 2.65 1.28 -5.62
C GLY A 274 3.83 2.09 -6.12
N VAL A 275 3.92 2.28 -7.43
CA VAL A 275 4.96 3.09 -8.09
C VAL A 275 4.27 4.21 -8.87
N VAL A 276 4.53 5.47 -8.54
CA VAL A 276 3.97 6.60 -9.30
C VAL A 276 5.04 7.61 -9.72
N ASP A 277 4.98 7.98 -10.99
CA ASP A 277 5.48 9.24 -11.50
C ASP A 277 4.29 10.16 -11.77
N SER A 278 4.32 11.34 -11.17
CA SER A 278 3.43 12.44 -11.53
C SER A 278 4.28 13.59 -12.04
N ILE A 279 4.32 13.77 -13.36
CA ILE A 279 4.98 14.93 -13.96
C ILE A 279 3.91 15.99 -14.21
N ASP A 280 3.85 16.99 -13.35
CA ASP A 280 3.06 18.18 -13.60
C ASP A 280 3.86 19.19 -14.45
N ILE A 281 3.20 19.82 -15.42
CA ILE A 281 3.76 20.84 -16.33
C ILE A 281 3.91 22.20 -15.61
N ALA A 282 3.60 22.28 -14.32
CA ALA A 282 3.52 23.54 -13.56
C ALA A 282 4.78 24.44 -13.61
N HIS A 283 5.93 23.98 -14.12
CA HIS A 283 7.09 24.84 -14.32
C HIS A 283 7.30 25.25 -15.81
N PRO A 284 7.29 26.56 -16.13
CA PRO A 284 7.46 27.07 -17.50
C PRO A 284 8.90 26.98 -18.05
N SER A 285 9.83 26.32 -17.36
CA SER A 285 11.28 26.41 -17.65
C SER A 285 11.88 25.26 -18.46
N GLY A 286 11.10 24.31 -18.97
CA GLY A 286 11.60 23.28 -19.88
C GLY A 286 10.76 22.01 -19.91
N PRO A 287 10.98 21.12 -20.90
CA PRO A 287 10.25 19.87 -21.03
C PRO A 287 10.77 18.85 -19.98
N PHE A 288 10.04 18.67 -18.89
CA PHE A 288 10.28 17.57 -17.96
C PHE A 288 9.89 16.24 -18.59
N ASN A 289 10.77 15.25 -18.45
CA ASN A 289 10.68 13.96 -19.07
C ASN A 289 11.15 12.84 -18.14
N VAL A 290 10.36 11.78 -18.05
CA VAL A 290 10.84 10.47 -17.57
C VAL A 290 11.40 9.71 -18.77
N LYS A 291 12.66 9.26 -18.71
CA LYS A 291 13.26 8.47 -19.81
C LYS A 291 13.86 7.18 -19.31
N ARG A 292 13.64 6.08 -20.04
CA ARG A 292 14.28 4.78 -19.79
C ARG A 292 14.01 4.31 -18.36
N CYS A 293 12.74 4.14 -18.04
CA CYS A 293 12.29 3.65 -16.73
C CYS A 293 11.85 2.20 -16.84
N VAL A 294 12.38 1.36 -15.93
CA VAL A 294 12.03 -0.05 -15.80
C VAL A 294 11.37 -0.27 -14.44
N VAL A 295 10.18 -0.86 -14.44
CA VAL A 295 9.47 -1.30 -13.24
C VAL A 295 9.23 -2.80 -13.37
N GLU A 296 10.01 -3.61 -12.68
CA GLU A 296 10.00 -5.06 -12.89
C GLU A 296 9.94 -5.92 -11.63
N ASN A 297 9.22 -7.04 -11.69
CA ASN A 297 9.22 -8.05 -10.63
C ASN A 297 8.84 -7.50 -9.24
N ASN A 298 8.00 -6.47 -9.17
CA ASN A 298 7.49 -5.93 -7.90
C ASN A 298 6.17 -6.62 -7.53
N ILE A 299 5.89 -6.70 -6.24
CA ILE A 299 4.58 -7.07 -5.70
C ILE A 299 3.95 -5.81 -5.13
N VAL A 300 2.79 -5.43 -5.65
CA VAL A 300 2.01 -4.28 -5.21
C VAL A 300 0.65 -4.76 -4.71
N GLU A 301 0.45 -4.65 -3.41
CA GLU A 301 -0.85 -4.90 -2.78
C GLU A 301 -1.46 -3.57 -2.35
N LEU A 302 -2.50 -3.18 -3.08
CA LEU A 302 -3.22 -1.95 -2.88
C LEU A 302 -4.10 -2.04 -1.65
N GLY A 303 -3.90 -1.07 -0.77
CA GLY A 303 -4.69 -0.86 0.43
C GLY A 303 -5.93 0.00 0.18
N PHE A 304 -6.90 -0.10 1.08
CA PHE A 304 -8.01 0.84 1.07
C PHE A 304 -7.56 2.20 1.59
N ARG A 305 -7.60 3.22 0.73
CA ARG A 305 -7.48 4.60 1.19
C ARG A 305 -8.82 5.03 1.79
N PRO A 306 -8.93 5.22 3.13
CA PRO A 306 -10.06 5.97 3.68
C PRO A 306 -10.09 7.33 2.98
N VAL A 307 -11.30 7.83 2.71
CA VAL A 307 -11.53 9.08 1.99
C VAL A 307 -10.68 10.16 2.65
N ALA A 308 -9.55 10.48 2.01
CA ALA A 308 -8.83 11.67 2.39
C ALA A 308 -9.78 12.84 2.06
N PRO A 309 -9.88 13.85 2.93
CA PRO A 309 -10.77 15.00 2.70
C PRO A 309 -10.54 15.58 1.29
N ALA A 310 -11.58 16.15 0.70
CA ALA A 310 -11.68 16.44 -0.75
C ALA A 310 -10.52 17.24 -1.38
N TRP A 311 -9.65 17.84 -0.57
CA TRP A 311 -8.43 18.54 -1.01
C TRP A 311 -7.23 17.61 -1.25
N ALA A 312 -7.21 16.41 -0.67
CA ALA A 312 -6.19 15.39 -0.92
C ALA A 312 -6.49 14.68 -2.25
N ASN A 313 -6.29 15.40 -3.35
CA ASN A 313 -6.59 15.05 -4.75
C ASN A 313 -5.83 13.83 -5.30
N HIS A 314 -5.22 13.00 -4.46
CA HIS A 314 -4.62 11.76 -4.91
C HIS A 314 -5.76 10.78 -5.19
N GLY A 315 -6.01 10.50 -6.48
CA GLY A 315 -7.15 9.73 -6.97
C GLY A 315 -7.31 8.31 -6.41
N PRO A 316 -8.05 7.43 -7.10
CA PRO A 316 -8.22 6.05 -6.65
C PRO A 316 -6.87 5.32 -6.53
N PRO A 317 -6.78 4.20 -5.79
CA PRO A 317 -5.53 3.47 -5.65
C PRO A 317 -4.93 3.09 -7.00
N VAL A 318 -3.61 3.23 -7.16
CA VAL A 318 -2.91 2.92 -8.42
C VAL A 318 -1.74 1.98 -8.17
N GLY A 319 -1.70 0.84 -8.85
CA GLY A 319 -0.58 -0.10 -8.74
C GLY A 319 0.73 0.51 -9.25
N ILE A 320 0.77 0.79 -10.55
CA ILE A 320 1.87 1.47 -11.22
C ILE A 320 1.28 2.59 -12.07
N GLY A 321 1.67 3.84 -11.82
CA GLY A 321 1.13 5.01 -12.50
C GLY A 321 2.24 5.88 -13.09
N PHE A 322 2.09 6.29 -14.34
CA PHE A 322 2.88 7.33 -14.96
C PHE A 322 1.88 8.37 -15.47
N SER A 323 1.62 9.40 -14.67
CA SER A 323 0.75 10.50 -15.06
C SER A 323 1.58 11.69 -15.52
N GLY A 324 1.24 12.23 -16.67
CA GLY A 324 1.73 13.52 -17.11
C GLY A 324 0.52 14.42 -17.32
N GLN A 325 0.35 15.47 -16.52
CA GLN A 325 -0.75 16.41 -16.76
C GLN A 325 -0.46 17.19 -18.05
N ALA A 326 -0.86 16.65 -19.20
CA ALA A 326 -0.93 17.37 -20.45
C ALA A 326 -2.04 18.44 -20.31
N TYR A 327 -1.72 19.55 -19.64
CA TYR A 327 -2.69 20.57 -19.21
C TYR A 327 -3.40 21.27 -20.36
N THR A 328 -3.01 20.99 -21.60
CA THR A 328 -3.80 21.39 -22.75
C THR A 328 -3.99 20.17 -23.65
N ARG A 329 -5.27 19.86 -23.87
CA ARG A 329 -5.76 19.04 -24.99
C ARG A 329 -5.26 19.54 -26.36
N ASP A 330 -4.65 20.73 -26.36
CA ASP A 330 -4.14 21.51 -27.49
C ASP A 330 -2.61 21.46 -27.67
N HIS A 331 -1.88 20.62 -26.93
CA HIS A 331 -0.46 20.34 -27.18
C HIS A 331 -0.20 18.91 -27.68
N PRO A 332 -0.71 18.55 -28.87
CA PRO A 332 -0.38 17.28 -29.51
C PRO A 332 1.09 17.31 -29.95
N GLY A 333 2.00 16.73 -29.16
CA GLY A 333 3.35 16.51 -29.66
C GLY A 333 4.45 16.18 -28.65
N GLN A 334 4.23 16.34 -27.34
CA GLN A 334 5.27 16.03 -26.36
C GLN A 334 4.79 14.94 -25.40
N TYR A 335 5.22 13.72 -25.67
CA TYR A 335 5.20 12.67 -24.66
C TYR A 335 6.12 13.10 -23.52
N LEU A 336 5.61 13.04 -22.29
CA LEU A 336 6.33 13.36 -21.07
C LEU A 336 7.11 12.15 -20.55
N GLN A 337 6.79 10.94 -21.01
CA GLN A 337 7.56 9.75 -20.67
C GLN A 337 8.00 8.99 -21.93
N HIS A 338 9.23 8.48 -21.92
CA HIS A 338 9.82 7.78 -23.06
C HIS A 338 10.51 6.49 -22.61
N ASN A 339 10.33 5.42 -23.38
CA ASN A 339 11.00 4.13 -23.18
C ASN A 339 10.69 3.56 -21.79
N LEU A 340 9.41 3.23 -21.57
CA LEU A 340 8.93 2.61 -20.34
C LEU A 340 8.88 1.10 -20.50
N ALA A 341 9.42 0.35 -19.55
CA ALA A 341 9.27 -1.10 -19.46
C ALA A 341 8.63 -1.47 -18.12
N ILE A 342 7.44 -2.06 -18.15
CA ILE A 342 6.70 -2.48 -16.96
C ILE A 342 6.45 -3.98 -17.08
N ARG A 343 7.10 -4.80 -16.25
CA ARG A 343 7.10 -6.25 -16.47
C ARG A 343 7.19 -7.16 -15.26
N GLY A 344 6.58 -8.34 -15.35
CA GLY A 344 6.70 -9.35 -14.29
C GLY A 344 6.14 -8.90 -12.94
N ASN A 345 5.34 -7.84 -12.88
CA ASN A 345 4.80 -7.32 -11.62
C ASN A 345 3.52 -8.08 -11.25
N LEU A 346 3.30 -8.29 -9.95
CA LEU A 346 2.03 -8.73 -9.39
C LEU A 346 1.34 -7.53 -8.74
N ILE A 347 0.14 -7.17 -9.20
CA ILE A 347 -0.63 -6.02 -8.69
C ILE A 347 -2.00 -6.52 -8.28
N ARG A 348 -2.37 -6.37 -7.01
CA ARG A 348 -3.68 -6.81 -6.49
C ARG A 348 -4.15 -5.93 -5.34
N HIS A 349 -5.36 -6.15 -4.84
CA HIS A 349 -5.75 -5.60 -3.55
C HIS A 349 -5.26 -6.47 -2.39
N VAL A 350 -4.95 -5.85 -1.26
CA VAL A 350 -4.65 -6.56 -0.01
C VAL A 350 -5.87 -7.40 0.39
N GLY A 351 -5.65 -8.69 0.65
CA GLY A 351 -6.67 -9.55 1.24
C GLY A 351 -7.94 -9.74 0.40
N GLY A 352 -7.88 -9.50 -0.91
CA GLY A 352 -9.07 -9.51 -1.78
C GLY A 352 -10.05 -8.37 -1.49
N ALA A 353 -9.59 -7.31 -0.80
CA ALA A 353 -10.39 -6.13 -0.57
C ALA A 353 -10.83 -5.53 -1.92
N VAL A 354 -12.06 -5.04 -1.96
CA VAL A 354 -12.58 -4.27 -3.09
C VAL A 354 -12.67 -2.82 -2.61
N ASP A 355 -12.27 -1.84 -3.42
CA ASP A 355 -12.54 -0.44 -3.11
C ASP A 355 -14.06 -0.20 -3.26
N PRO A 356 -14.86 -0.04 -2.17
CA PRO A 356 -16.29 0.24 -2.24
C PRO A 356 -16.66 1.49 -3.03
N ARG A 357 -15.70 2.39 -3.33
CA ARG A 357 -15.95 3.56 -4.18
C ARG A 357 -16.03 3.22 -5.67
N SER A 358 -15.88 1.95 -6.04
CA SER A 358 -16.08 1.46 -7.39
C SER A 358 -17.53 1.54 -7.88
N GLU A 359 -18.49 2.01 -7.06
CA GLU A 359 -19.82 2.31 -7.57
C GLU A 359 -19.71 3.28 -8.74
N PRO A 360 -20.34 2.97 -9.88
CA PRO A 360 -20.17 3.70 -11.11
C PRO A 360 -20.81 5.08 -10.96
N ASN A 361 -20.03 6.08 -10.52
CA ASN A 361 -20.33 7.44 -10.90
C ASN A 361 -19.99 7.57 -12.40
N PRO A 362 -20.99 7.69 -13.30
CA PRO A 362 -20.73 7.74 -14.73
C PRO A 362 -19.90 8.97 -15.13
N ASN A 363 -19.85 10.00 -14.26
CA ASN A 363 -19.16 11.26 -14.51
C ASN A 363 -17.80 11.36 -13.80
N GLN A 364 -17.48 10.45 -12.88
CA GLN A 364 -16.19 10.42 -12.18
C GLN A 364 -15.74 8.99 -11.95
N PRO A 365 -14.94 8.43 -12.86
CA PRO A 365 -14.43 7.08 -12.71
C PRO A 365 -13.34 7.02 -11.62
N LYS A 366 -13.77 6.90 -10.36
CA LYS A 366 -12.90 6.75 -9.18
C LYS A 366 -12.51 5.29 -8.96
N ASN A 367 -12.09 4.59 -10.01
CA ASN A 367 -11.77 3.16 -9.89
C ASN A 367 -10.28 2.95 -9.72
N THR A 368 -9.93 1.97 -8.90
CA THR A 368 -8.57 1.45 -8.81
C THR A 368 -8.02 1.11 -10.20
N VAL A 369 -6.77 1.47 -10.43
CA VAL A 369 -6.05 1.18 -11.69
C VAL A 369 -4.85 0.31 -11.38
N GLY A 370 -4.68 -0.78 -12.13
CA GLY A 370 -3.51 -1.65 -11.95
C GLY A 370 -2.26 -0.98 -12.50
N ILE A 371 -2.26 -0.72 -13.79
CA ILE A 371 -1.22 0.03 -14.51
C ILE A 371 -1.90 1.19 -15.25
N GLY A 372 -1.51 2.44 -14.94
CA GLY A 372 -2.01 3.64 -15.60
C GLY A 372 -0.85 4.41 -16.25
N ILE A 373 -0.96 4.73 -17.53
CA ILE A 373 0.08 5.49 -18.24
C ILE A 373 -0.55 6.61 -19.04
N ASP A 374 0.01 7.81 -18.94
CA ASP A 374 -0.49 9.00 -19.60
C ASP A 374 0.64 9.83 -20.20
N SER A 375 0.52 10.18 -21.49
CA SER A 375 1.50 10.96 -22.26
C SER A 375 2.86 10.27 -22.47
N ALA A 376 2.87 8.98 -22.82
CA ALA A 376 4.11 8.21 -22.98
C ALA A 376 4.35 7.64 -24.40
N ASP A 377 5.61 7.45 -24.76
CA ASP A 377 6.05 6.79 -26.00
C ASP A 377 7.08 5.68 -25.74
N GLY A 378 7.12 4.69 -26.64
CA GLY A 378 8.01 3.52 -26.52
C GLY A 378 7.70 2.71 -25.27
N ILE A 379 6.46 2.25 -25.12
CA ILE A 379 5.99 1.56 -23.91
C ILE A 379 5.97 0.05 -24.15
N VAL A 380 6.55 -0.70 -23.23
CA VAL A 380 6.44 -2.16 -23.15
C VAL A 380 5.81 -2.54 -21.81
N ILE A 381 4.66 -3.21 -21.86
CA ILE A 381 3.96 -3.74 -20.69
C ILE A 381 3.86 -5.25 -20.88
N GLU A 382 4.62 -6.04 -20.13
CA GLU A 382 4.70 -7.48 -20.39
C GLU A 382 4.71 -8.39 -19.15
N ASN A 383 4.12 -9.57 -19.26
CA ASN A 383 4.17 -10.61 -18.23
C ASN A 383 3.72 -10.13 -16.84
N ASN A 384 2.85 -9.11 -16.75
CA ASN A 384 2.32 -8.65 -15.46
C ASN A 384 1.06 -9.44 -15.08
N VAL A 385 0.90 -9.73 -13.79
CA VAL A 385 -0.33 -10.26 -13.21
C VAL A 385 -1.07 -9.12 -12.52
N VAL A 386 -2.23 -8.73 -13.02
CA VAL A 386 -2.99 -7.58 -12.50
C VAL A 386 -4.41 -7.98 -12.11
N ASP A 387 -4.70 -7.94 -10.82
CA ASP A 387 -5.93 -8.42 -10.20
C ASP A 387 -6.50 -7.37 -9.22
N VAL A 388 -6.88 -6.22 -9.78
CA VAL A 388 -7.40 -5.06 -9.02
C VAL A 388 -8.90 -4.83 -9.27
N GLU A 389 -9.56 -5.78 -9.93
CA GLU A 389 -10.92 -5.58 -10.42
C GLU A 389 -12.00 -5.95 -9.42
N VAL A 390 -13.12 -5.26 -9.60
CA VAL A 390 -14.40 -5.59 -8.98
C VAL A 390 -15.26 -6.25 -10.05
N GLU A 391 -15.89 -7.38 -9.70
CA GLU A 391 -16.80 -8.13 -10.57
C GLU A 391 -17.67 -7.16 -11.39
N ASN A 392 -17.61 -7.29 -12.73
CA ASN A 392 -18.30 -6.47 -13.75
C ASN A 392 -17.54 -5.27 -14.36
N THR A 393 -16.29 -4.99 -14.00
CA THR A 393 -15.52 -3.88 -14.62
C THR A 393 -14.18 -4.31 -15.21
N ALA A 394 -14.23 -5.30 -16.12
CA ALA A 394 -13.14 -5.87 -16.94
C ALA A 394 -12.21 -4.89 -17.70
N LYS A 395 -12.34 -3.59 -17.48
CA LYS A 395 -11.91 -2.50 -18.36
C LYS A 395 -10.82 -1.61 -17.77
N ARG A 396 -10.25 -1.92 -16.59
CA ARG A 396 -9.35 -0.95 -15.91
C ARG A 396 -8.07 -1.53 -15.30
N SER A 397 -7.70 -2.76 -15.63
CA SER A 397 -6.41 -3.31 -15.19
C SER A 397 -5.22 -2.56 -15.78
N ILE A 398 -5.26 -2.26 -17.08
CA ILE A 398 -4.20 -1.52 -17.79
C ILE A 398 -4.83 -0.38 -18.60
N LEU A 399 -4.54 0.86 -18.22
CA LEU A 399 -5.04 2.07 -18.84
C LEU A 399 -3.90 2.86 -19.46
N VAL A 400 -4.11 3.34 -20.68
CA VAL A 400 -3.18 4.21 -21.40
C VAL A 400 -3.94 5.42 -21.94
N SER A 401 -3.35 6.61 -21.91
CA SER A 401 -3.91 7.82 -22.51
C SER A 401 -2.82 8.65 -23.18
N TYR A 402 -3.20 9.31 -24.28
CA TYR A 402 -2.32 10.23 -25.03
C TYR A 402 -0.92 9.65 -25.30
N SER A 403 -0.85 8.34 -25.57
CA SER A 403 0.39 7.57 -25.62
C SER A 403 0.56 6.88 -26.97
N ALA A 404 1.80 6.56 -27.36
CA ALA A 404 2.12 5.88 -28.61
C ALA A 404 3.19 4.80 -28.48
N ALA A 405 3.39 4.05 -29.57
CA ALA A 405 4.30 2.91 -29.65
C ALA A 405 4.15 1.93 -28.47
N ILE A 406 2.90 1.62 -28.12
CA ILE A 406 2.55 0.78 -26.98
C ILE A 406 2.58 -0.69 -27.42
N LYS A 407 3.33 -1.50 -26.67
CA LYS A 407 3.35 -2.96 -26.78
C LYS A 407 2.83 -3.56 -25.48
N THR A 408 1.82 -4.42 -25.58
CA THR A 408 1.37 -5.23 -24.45
C THR A 408 1.50 -6.72 -24.77
N LEU A 409 2.16 -7.47 -23.90
CA LEU A 409 2.52 -8.87 -24.14
C LEU A 409 2.24 -9.71 -22.90
N ASN A 410 1.46 -10.80 -23.01
CA ASN A 410 1.32 -11.81 -21.94
C ASN A 410 0.93 -11.28 -20.54
N ASN A 411 0.24 -10.15 -20.44
CA ASN A 411 -0.31 -9.71 -19.17
C ASN A 411 -1.56 -10.53 -18.85
N THR A 412 -1.73 -10.96 -17.62
CA THR A 412 -2.83 -11.82 -17.20
C THR A 412 -3.42 -11.39 -15.87
N ARG A 413 -4.57 -11.97 -15.51
CA ARG A 413 -5.04 -12.04 -14.13
C ARG A 413 -4.43 -13.23 -13.40
N THR A 414 -4.74 -13.36 -12.12
CA THR A 414 -4.36 -14.50 -11.27
C THR A 414 -4.98 -15.83 -11.76
N ASP A 415 -6.14 -15.78 -12.41
CA ASP A 415 -6.79 -16.94 -13.06
C ASP A 415 -6.25 -17.26 -14.46
N GLY A 416 -5.24 -16.52 -14.94
CA GLY A 416 -4.64 -16.67 -16.26
C GLY A 416 -5.37 -15.93 -17.39
N THR A 417 -6.49 -15.25 -17.11
CA THR A 417 -7.24 -14.47 -18.10
C THR A 417 -6.34 -13.38 -18.71
N PRO A 418 -6.17 -13.32 -20.05
CA PRO A 418 -5.35 -12.30 -20.68
C PRO A 418 -5.90 -10.88 -20.49
N LEU A 419 -5.01 -9.92 -20.24
CA LEU A 419 -5.33 -8.50 -20.04
C LEU A 419 -4.78 -7.64 -21.16
N ARG A 420 -5.58 -6.72 -21.67
CA ARG A 420 -5.21 -5.76 -22.73
C ARG A 420 -5.14 -4.34 -22.17
N ALA A 421 -4.29 -3.50 -22.75
CA ALA A 421 -4.33 -2.07 -22.47
C ALA A 421 -5.54 -1.43 -23.16
N GLN A 422 -6.27 -0.59 -22.40
CA GLN A 422 -7.35 0.23 -22.92
C GLN A 422 -6.93 1.68 -23.07
N ASP A 423 -7.20 2.27 -24.24
CA ASP A 423 -7.07 3.71 -24.46
C ASP A 423 -8.21 4.48 -23.77
N TRP A 424 -7.88 5.29 -22.78
CA TRP A 424 -8.85 6.10 -22.04
C TRP A 424 -9.40 7.26 -22.84
N THR A 425 -8.67 7.74 -23.85
CA THR A 425 -9.10 8.91 -24.65
C THR A 425 -10.26 8.59 -25.58
N LYS A 426 -10.61 7.31 -25.70
CA LYS A 426 -11.64 6.82 -26.61
C LYS A 426 -12.90 6.37 -25.86
N PRO A 427 -14.10 6.55 -26.44
CA PRO A 427 -15.35 6.16 -25.78
C PRO A 427 -15.33 4.69 -25.33
N ALA A 428 -15.91 4.41 -24.17
CA ALA A 428 -16.05 3.03 -23.71
C ALA A 428 -16.79 2.19 -24.76
N GLY A 429 -16.14 1.15 -25.29
CA GLY A 429 -16.69 0.29 -26.36
C GLY A 429 -16.18 0.61 -27.78
N SER A 430 -15.42 1.70 -27.99
CA SER A 430 -14.66 1.83 -29.22
C SER A 430 -13.51 0.82 -29.20
N GLN A 431 -13.54 -0.16 -30.10
CA GLN A 431 -12.58 -1.28 -30.18
C GLN A 431 -11.16 -0.88 -30.62
N THR A 432 -10.68 0.32 -30.28
CA THR A 432 -9.24 0.59 -30.39
C THR A 432 -8.54 0.04 -29.14
N GLU A 433 -8.66 -1.26 -28.96
CA GLU A 433 -7.84 -2.02 -28.04
C GLU A 433 -6.45 -2.13 -28.66
N TYR A 434 -5.41 -1.81 -27.88
CA TYR A 434 -4.05 -2.13 -28.31
C TYR A 434 -3.92 -3.65 -28.30
N TYR A 435 -3.56 -4.23 -29.45
CA TYR A 435 -3.52 -5.67 -29.62
C TYR A 435 -2.50 -6.29 -28.66
N ASN A 436 -2.97 -7.22 -27.83
CA ASN A 436 -2.08 -8.16 -27.15
C ASN A 436 -1.49 -9.06 -28.22
N PHE A 437 -0.20 -8.88 -28.50
CA PHE A 437 0.51 -9.86 -29.29
C PHE A 437 0.98 -10.97 -28.36
N HIS A 438 0.38 -12.15 -28.47
CA HIS A 438 0.88 -13.32 -27.76
C HIS A 438 2.07 -13.87 -28.54
N PHE A 439 3.29 -13.47 -28.14
CA PHE A 439 4.53 -14.06 -28.63
C PHE A 439 5.11 -14.95 -27.53
N PRO A 440 4.81 -16.26 -27.51
CA PRO A 440 5.29 -17.14 -26.44
C PRO A 440 6.82 -17.28 -26.38
N ASN A 441 7.57 -16.94 -27.44
CA ASN A 441 8.98 -17.35 -27.58
C ASN A 441 9.97 -16.31 -28.14
N LEU A 442 9.63 -15.03 -28.34
CA LEU A 442 10.48 -14.12 -29.15
C LEU A 442 10.77 -12.71 -28.59
N ALA A 443 10.03 -12.23 -27.59
CA ALA A 443 10.16 -10.83 -27.14
C ALA A 443 11.30 -10.62 -26.12
N THR A 444 11.56 -11.58 -25.24
CA THR A 444 12.36 -11.34 -24.04
C THR A 444 13.87 -11.21 -24.31
N GLU A 445 14.49 -12.03 -25.16
CA GLU A 445 15.96 -12.02 -25.27
C GLU A 445 16.52 -10.84 -26.09
N LEU A 446 15.85 -10.45 -27.19
CA LEU A 446 16.35 -9.40 -28.08
C LEU A 446 16.02 -8.01 -27.54
N GLU A 447 14.83 -7.82 -26.96
CA GLU A 447 14.45 -6.54 -26.36
C GLU A 447 15.20 -6.30 -25.05
N ASP A 448 15.49 -7.34 -24.26
CA ASP A 448 16.40 -7.23 -23.10
C ASP A 448 17.83 -6.93 -23.51
N ALA A 449 18.33 -7.55 -24.56
CA ALA A 449 19.66 -7.23 -25.07
C ALA A 449 19.76 -5.76 -25.53
N ILE A 450 18.69 -5.20 -26.13
CA ILE A 450 18.64 -3.80 -26.55
C ILE A 450 18.50 -2.87 -25.35
N LEU A 451 17.61 -3.17 -24.39
CA LEU A 451 17.43 -2.38 -23.17
C LEU A 451 18.72 -2.39 -22.32
N LEU A 452 19.34 -3.56 -22.16
CA LEU A 452 20.63 -3.73 -21.48
C LEU A 452 21.79 -3.09 -22.26
N GLN A 453 21.80 -3.11 -23.58
CA GLN A 453 22.81 -2.37 -24.37
C GLN A 453 22.65 -0.85 -24.22
N LEU A 454 21.42 -0.35 -24.18
CA LEU A 454 21.14 1.07 -23.94
C LEU A 454 21.55 1.50 -22.53
N LEU A 455 21.41 0.62 -21.54
CA LEU A 455 21.88 0.85 -20.17
C LEU A 455 23.41 0.68 -20.01
N ARG A 456 24.07 -0.13 -20.83
CA ARG A 456 25.52 -0.41 -20.76
C ARG A 456 26.41 0.57 -21.55
N LYS A 457 25.88 1.40 -22.45
CA LYS A 457 26.65 2.37 -23.25
C LYS A 457 27.04 3.66 -22.48
N LYS A 458 27.27 3.58 -21.16
CA LYS A 458 27.83 4.66 -20.34
C LYS A 458 29.12 4.21 -19.67
#